data_AF-A0A7Z0KW18-F1
#
_entry.id   AF-A0A7Z0KW18-F1
#
_cell.length_a   1.000
_cell.length_b   1.000
_cell.length_c   1.000
_cell.angle_alpha   90.00
_cell.angle_beta   90.00
_cell.angle_gamma   90.00
#
_symmetry.space_group_name_H-M   'P 1'
#
loop_
_entity.id
_entity.type
_entity.pdbx_description
1 polymer ?
#
loop_
_entity_poly.entity_id
_entity_poly.type
_entity_poly.pdbx_seq_one_letter_code
_entity_poly.pdbx_strand_id
1 'polypeptide(L)'
;MTSQKIVRNVGLPLVNQFLAQGYALVRILSPLKIRPSTYYNWHHWQFSRQEKRRECLKPYILDVWKTFKFYGYRRIATYSQLTNDCPKISEYMTLKLMLELRIRSSMQNVIANTKPL
;
A
#
# COMPACT_ATOMS: atom_id res chain seq x y z
N MET A 1 6.39 -5.01 -0.36
CA MET A 1 6.04 -4.27 -1.59
C MET A 1 6.97 -4.77 -2.69
N THR A 2 6.47 -5.11 -3.87
CA THR A 2 7.30 -5.58 -4.98
C THR A 2 8.20 -4.45 -5.48
N SER A 3 9.49 -4.72 -5.68
CA SER A 3 10.51 -3.72 -6.03
C SER A 3 10.11 -2.85 -7.23
N GLN A 4 9.40 -3.42 -8.21
CA GLN A 4 8.89 -2.69 -9.38
C GLN A 4 7.87 -1.59 -9.06
N LYS A 5 7.01 -1.77 -8.03
CA LYS A 5 6.02 -0.77 -7.63
C LYS A 5 6.69 0.47 -7.03
N ILE A 6 7.76 0.26 -6.25
CA ILE A 6 8.55 1.34 -5.65
C ILE A 6 9.29 2.12 -6.75
N VAL A 7 9.98 1.41 -7.64
CA VAL A 7 10.72 2.02 -8.76
C VAL A 7 9.78 2.84 -9.65
N ARG A 8 8.58 2.35 -9.96
CA ARG A 8 7.59 3.13 -10.71
C ARG A 8 7.09 4.35 -9.93
N ASN A 9 6.72 4.19 -8.67
CA ASN A 9 6.15 5.27 -7.86
C ASN A 9 7.13 6.44 -7.64
N VAL A 10 8.44 6.17 -7.66
CA VAL A 10 9.47 7.21 -7.56
C VAL A 10 9.94 7.67 -8.94
N GLY A 11 10.16 6.74 -9.86
CA GLY A 11 10.73 7.02 -11.18
C GLY A 11 9.78 7.72 -12.14
N LEU A 12 8.49 7.36 -12.16
CA LEU A 12 7.53 7.97 -13.08
C LEU A 12 7.31 9.48 -12.80
N PRO A 13 7.11 9.92 -11.54
CA PRO A 13 7.03 11.36 -11.24
C PRO A 13 8.31 12.12 -11.60
N LEU A 14 9.49 11.54 -11.33
CA LEU A 14 10.78 12.14 -11.65
C LEU A 14 10.95 12.33 -13.17
N VAL A 15 10.61 11.31 -13.97
CA VAL A 15 10.64 11.41 -15.43
C VAL A 15 9.65 12.47 -15.93
N ASN A 16 8.43 12.49 -15.40
CA ASN A 16 7.41 13.49 -15.77
C ASN A 16 7.83 14.92 -15.43
N GLN A 17 8.55 15.13 -14.34
CA GLN A 17 9.10 16.45 -13.97
C GLN A 17 10.11 16.95 -15.02
N PHE A 18 11.05 16.10 -15.44
CA PHE A 18 12.03 16.48 -16.46
C PHE A 18 11.40 16.64 -17.85
N LEU A 19 10.37 15.85 -18.17
CA LEU A 19 9.59 16.04 -19.39
C LEU A 19 8.88 17.40 -19.40
N ALA A 20 8.29 17.80 -18.26
CA ALA A 20 7.66 19.12 -18.12
C ALA A 20 8.65 20.29 -18.24
N GLN A 21 9.93 20.05 -17.94
CA GLN A 21 11.03 21.01 -18.14
C GLN A 21 11.54 21.06 -19.60
N GLY A 22 10.99 20.23 -20.50
CA GLY A 22 11.36 20.22 -21.93
C GLY A 22 12.53 19.32 -22.28
N TYR A 23 13.02 18.47 -21.36
CA TYR A 23 14.08 17.52 -21.68
C TYR A 23 13.56 16.36 -22.53
N ALA A 24 14.35 15.94 -23.52
CA ALA A 24 14.02 14.78 -24.35
C ALA A 24 14.04 13.48 -23.52
N LEU A 25 13.02 12.64 -23.70
CA LEU A 25 12.81 11.39 -22.95
C LEU A 25 14.06 10.49 -22.90
N VAL A 26 14.76 10.33 -24.03
CA VAL A 26 15.98 9.49 -24.12
C VAL A 26 17.10 10.03 -23.22
N ARG A 27 17.22 11.36 -23.09
CA ARG A 27 18.23 12.02 -22.23
C ARG A 27 17.91 11.85 -20.75
N ILE A 28 16.65 11.65 -20.38
CA ILE A 28 16.21 11.40 -19.01
C ILE A 28 16.39 9.92 -18.64
N LEU A 29 15.98 9.01 -19.53
CA LEU A 29 15.97 7.57 -19.25
C LEU A 29 17.37 6.95 -19.22
N SER A 30 18.30 7.44 -20.06
CA SER A 30 19.67 6.95 -20.14
C SER A 30 20.44 7.01 -18.81
N PRO A 31 20.54 8.16 -18.11
CA PRO A 31 21.23 8.25 -16.83
C PRO A 31 20.52 7.47 -15.71
N LEU A 32 19.19 7.34 -15.80
CA LEU A 32 18.39 6.55 -14.85
C LEU A 32 18.49 5.03 -15.11
N LYS A 33 19.18 4.61 -16.18
CA LYS A 33 19.27 3.20 -16.63
C LYS A 33 17.90 2.54 -16.80
N ILE A 34 16.90 3.32 -17.23
CA ILE A 34 15.53 2.84 -17.49
C ILE A 34 15.39 2.57 -18.99
N ARG A 35 14.89 1.39 -19.35
CA ARG A 35 14.59 1.08 -20.76
C ARG A 35 13.32 1.86 -21.20
N PRO A 36 13.25 2.40 -22.43
CA PRO A 36 12.04 3.05 -22.94
C PRO A 36 10.78 2.18 -22.84
N SER A 37 10.89 0.88 -23.08
CA SER A 37 9.78 -0.07 -22.91
C SER A 37 9.27 -0.13 -21.47
N THR A 38 10.16 -0.03 -20.48
CA THR A 38 9.78 0.06 -19.05
C THR A 38 9.00 1.34 -18.76
N TYR A 39 9.41 2.47 -19.34
CA TYR A 39 8.69 3.74 -19.21
C TYR A 39 7.29 3.68 -19.81
N TYR A 40 7.17 3.21 -21.06
CA TYR A 40 5.85 3.09 -21.69
C TYR A 40 4.97 2.07 -20.96
N ASN A 41 5.52 0.98 -20.45
CA ASN A 41 4.79 0.04 -19.59
C ASN A 41 4.26 0.73 -18.33
N TRP A 42 5.04 1.62 -17.69
CA TRP A 42 4.56 2.38 -16.54
C TRP A 42 3.42 3.33 -16.90
N HIS A 43 3.51 3.98 -18.05
CA HIS A 43 2.49 4.92 -18.52
C HIS A 43 1.13 4.24 -18.79
N HIS A 44 1.16 3.03 -19.34
CA HIS A 44 -0.05 2.24 -19.61
C HIS A 44 -0.51 1.41 -18.41
N TRP A 45 0.28 1.33 -17.34
CA TRP A 45 -0.06 0.53 -16.18
C TRP A 45 -1.21 1.18 -15.39
N GLN A 46 -2.22 0.37 -15.05
CA GLN A 46 -3.36 0.75 -14.22
C GLN A 46 -3.45 -0.18 -13.01
N PHE A 47 -3.98 0.36 -11.90
CA PHE A 47 -4.30 -0.46 -10.74
C PHE A 47 -5.34 -1.51 -11.11
N SER A 48 -5.08 -2.77 -10.75
CA SER A 48 -6.15 -3.78 -10.80
C SER A 48 -7.31 -3.36 -9.89
N ARG A 49 -8.53 -3.83 -10.20
CA ARG A 49 -9.72 -3.57 -9.37
C ARG A 49 -9.50 -3.93 -7.90
N GLN A 50 -8.80 -5.05 -7.64
CA GLN A 50 -8.47 -5.49 -6.29
C GLN A 50 -7.43 -4.60 -5.61
N GLU A 51 -6.43 -4.10 -6.33
CA GLU A 51 -5.46 -3.15 -5.77
C GLU A 51 -6.10 -1.82 -5.44
N LYS A 52 -6.95 -1.30 -6.32
CA LYS A 52 -7.71 -0.07 -6.06
C LYS A 52 -8.54 -0.21 -4.78
N ARG A 53 -9.26 -1.34 -4.62
CA ARG A 53 -9.98 -1.66 -3.39
C ARG A 53 -9.04 -1.70 -2.17
N ARG A 54 -7.86 -2.31 -2.27
CA ARG A 54 -6.90 -2.35 -1.15
C ARG A 54 -6.40 -0.96 -0.75
N GLU A 55 -5.99 -0.14 -1.72
CA GLU A 55 -5.53 1.22 -1.44
C GLU A 55 -6.64 2.07 -0.81
N CYS A 56 -7.90 1.91 -1.23
CA CYS A 56 -9.04 2.60 -0.61
C CYS A 56 -9.32 2.14 0.85
N LEU A 57 -9.04 0.88 1.20
CA LEU A 57 -9.31 0.34 2.54
C LEU A 57 -8.21 0.62 3.57
N LYS A 58 -6.98 0.90 3.12
CA LYS A 58 -5.85 1.25 4.00
C LYS A 58 -6.12 2.40 4.98
N PRO A 59 -6.63 3.57 4.54
CA PRO A 59 -6.86 4.68 5.46
C PRO A 59 -7.90 4.32 6.52
N TYR A 60 -8.96 3.59 6.15
CA TYR A 60 -9.98 3.12 7.09
C TYR A 60 -9.40 2.17 8.16
N ILE A 61 -8.62 1.17 7.77
CA ILE A 61 -8.00 0.24 8.74
C ILE A 61 -7.01 0.97 9.65
N LEU A 62 -6.25 1.90 9.09
CA LEU A 62 -5.32 2.73 9.87
C LEU A 62 -6.07 3.57 10.92
N ASP A 63 -7.21 4.14 10.55
CA ASP A 63 -8.04 4.94 11.43
C ASP A 63 -8.65 4.10 12.56
N VAL A 64 -9.31 2.98 12.23
CA VAL A 64 -9.87 2.05 13.23
C VAL A 64 -8.79 1.54 14.19
N TRP A 65 -7.60 1.21 13.69
CA TRP A 65 -6.50 0.81 14.56
C TRP A 65 -5.97 1.93 15.44
N LYS A 66 -5.89 3.18 14.94
CA LYS A 66 -5.48 4.33 15.75
C LYS A 66 -6.47 4.58 16.90
N THR A 67 -7.77 4.46 16.62
CA THR A 67 -8.84 4.58 17.62
C THR A 67 -8.82 3.42 18.61
N PHE A 68 -8.61 2.19 18.13
CA PHE A 68 -8.61 0.97 18.94
C PHE A 68 -7.28 0.20 18.81
N LYS A 69 -6.20 0.74 19.40
CA LYS A 69 -4.83 0.16 19.30
C LYS A 69 -4.69 -1.29 19.79
N PHE A 70 -5.64 -1.76 20.59
CA PHE A 70 -5.69 -3.13 21.09
C PHE A 70 -6.38 -4.10 20.12
N TYR A 71 -7.13 -3.62 19.14
CA TYR A 71 -7.82 -4.47 18.17
C TYR A 71 -6.82 -5.13 17.21
N GLY A 72 -6.88 -6.45 17.16
CA GLY A 72 -6.28 -7.25 16.09
C GLY A 72 -7.20 -7.33 14.87
N TYR A 73 -6.68 -7.91 13.79
CA TYR A 73 -7.38 -8.00 12.50
C TYR A 73 -8.78 -8.63 12.60
N ARG A 74 -8.98 -9.63 13.48
CA ARG A 74 -10.30 -10.23 13.71
C ARG A 74 -11.32 -9.23 14.23
N ARG A 75 -10.96 -8.48 15.28
CA ARG A 75 -11.85 -7.47 15.88
C ARG A 75 -12.15 -6.32 14.92
N ILE A 76 -11.16 -5.88 14.15
CA ILE A 76 -11.36 -4.85 13.12
C ILE A 76 -12.32 -5.34 12.03
N ALA A 77 -12.19 -6.60 11.59
CA ALA A 77 -13.09 -7.18 10.58
C ALA A 77 -14.53 -7.30 11.11
N THR A 78 -14.71 -7.80 12.34
CA THR A 78 -16.04 -7.89 12.98
C THR A 78 -16.66 -6.51 13.16
N TYR A 79 -15.89 -5.52 13.64
CA TYR A 79 -16.34 -4.14 13.78
C TYR A 79 -16.87 -3.61 12.44
N SER A 80 -16.09 -3.77 11.38
CA SER A 80 -16.43 -3.35 10.01
C SER A 80 -17.67 -4.01 9.42
N GLN A 81 -18.06 -5.19 9.92
CA GLN A 81 -19.25 -5.92 9.48
C GLN A 81 -20.51 -5.51 10.25
N LEU A 82 -20.35 -5.06 11.50
CA LEU A 82 -21.44 -4.66 12.39
C LEU A 82 -21.91 -3.22 12.13
N THR A 83 -21.01 -2.34 11.70
CA THR A 83 -21.30 -0.93 11.39
C THR A 83 -21.73 -0.76 9.93
N ASN A 84 -22.95 -0.27 9.70
CA ASN A 84 -23.52 -0.10 8.36
C ASN A 84 -22.78 0.93 7.49
N ASP A 85 -22.17 1.94 8.10
CA ASP A 85 -21.42 2.98 7.40
C ASP A 85 -20.00 2.56 7.00
N CYS A 86 -19.56 1.37 7.45
CA CYS A 86 -18.21 0.90 7.19
C CYS A 86 -18.15 -0.08 6.02
N PRO A 87 -17.04 -0.07 5.25
CA PRO A 87 -16.86 -1.04 4.18
C PRO A 87 -16.85 -2.47 4.75
N LYS A 88 -17.53 -3.41 4.10
CA LYS A 88 -17.47 -4.82 4.52
C LYS A 88 -16.12 -5.43 4.13
N ILE A 89 -15.31 -5.77 5.13
CA ILE A 89 -13.97 -6.32 4.97
C ILE A 89 -13.93 -7.72 5.60
N SER A 90 -13.28 -8.66 4.91
CA SER A 90 -13.02 -10.00 5.46
C SER A 90 -11.85 -9.98 6.44
N GLU A 91 -11.78 -10.97 7.32
CA GLU A 91 -10.62 -11.12 8.23
C GLU A 91 -9.30 -11.18 7.47
N TYR A 92 -9.25 -11.96 6.38
CA TYR A 92 -8.06 -12.08 5.54
C TYR A 92 -7.61 -10.75 4.95
N MET A 93 -8.53 -9.97 4.39
CA MET A 93 -8.20 -8.66 3.80
C MET A 93 -7.70 -7.70 4.88
N THR A 94 -8.31 -7.73 6.06
CA THR A 94 -7.89 -6.92 7.21
C THR A 94 -6.48 -7.29 7.66
N LEU A 95 -6.18 -8.58 7.81
CA LEU A 95 -4.84 -9.08 8.14
C LEU A 95 -3.80 -8.65 7.09
N LYS A 96 -4.11 -8.85 5.80
CA LYS A 96 -3.23 -8.48 4.70
C LYS A 96 -2.89 -6.98 4.71
N LEU A 97 -3.88 -6.14 4.94
CA LEU A 97 -3.70 -4.68 4.99
C LEU A 97 -2.93 -4.23 6.23
N MET A 98 -3.18 -4.83 7.41
CA MET A 98 -2.37 -4.55 8.61
C MET A 98 -0.89 -4.91 8.40
N LEU A 99 -0.61 -6.05 7.76
CA LEU A 99 0.76 -6.46 7.42
C LEU A 99 1.41 -5.52 6.41
N GLU A 100 0.69 -5.10 5.37
CA GLU A 100 1.17 -4.11 4.40
C GLU A 100 1.49 -2.76 5.05
N LEU A 101 0.67 -2.34 6.03
CA LEU A 101 0.86 -1.11 6.80
C LEU A 101 1.90 -1.23 7.92
N ARG A 102 2.43 -2.43 8.18
CA ARG A 102 3.34 -2.74 9.30
C ARG A 102 2.74 -2.44 10.67
N ILE A 103 1.44 -2.64 10.81
CA ILE A 103 0.67 -2.38 12.03
C ILE A 103 0.37 -3.70 12.74
N ARG A 104 0.45 -3.69 14.08
CA ARG A 104 0.11 -4.82 14.94
C ARG A 104 -0.80 -4.37 16.07
N SER A 105 -1.61 -5.28 16.60
CA SER A 105 -2.35 -4.98 17.81
C SER A 105 -1.40 -4.92 19.00
N SER A 106 -1.71 -4.04 19.97
CA SER A 106 -0.94 -3.97 21.22
C SER A 106 -0.91 -5.32 21.95
N MET A 107 -2.00 -6.09 21.95
CA MET A 107 -2.02 -7.45 22.52
C MET A 107 -1.03 -8.40 21.84
N GLN A 108 -0.89 -8.35 20.51
CA GLN A 108 0.09 -9.16 19.80
C GLN A 108 1.52 -8.75 20.13
N ASN A 109 1.77 -7.47 20.40
CA ASN A 109 3.08 -7.00 20.85
C ASN A 109 3.40 -7.53 22.25
N VAL A 110 2.44 -7.57 23.18
CA VAL A 110 2.62 -8.19 24.49
C VAL A 110 3.00 -9.67 24.34
N ILE A 111 2.22 -10.44 23.58
CA ILE A 111 2.47 -11.89 23.38
C ILE A 111 3.83 -12.15 22.72
N ALA A 112 4.23 -11.32 21.75
CA ALA A 112 5.52 -11.45 21.07
C ALA A 112 6.70 -11.16 21.99
N ASN A 113 6.53 -10.24 22.95
CA ASN A 113 7.56 -9.90 23.93
C ASN A 113 7.58 -10.85 25.14
N THR A 114 6.56 -11.71 25.32
CA THR A 114 6.47 -12.67 26.43
C THR A 114 6.83 -14.11 26.05
N LYS A 115 7.19 -14.40 24.80
CA LYS A 115 7.70 -15.73 24.42
C LYS A 115 9.21 -15.80 24.75
N PRO A 116 9.67 -16.72 25.62
CA PRO A 116 11.10 -16.92 25.83
C PRO A 116 11.75 -17.49 24.56
N LEU A 117 12.99 -17.06 24.31
CA LEU A 117 13.88 -17.50 23.21
C LEU A 117 14.08 -19.01 23.18
#